data_AF-A0A8B6FK09-F1
#
_entry.id   AF-A0A8B6FK09-F1
#
_cell.length_a   1.000
_cell.length_b   1.000
_cell.length_c   1.000
_cell.angle_alpha   90.00
_cell.angle_beta   90.00
_cell.angle_gamma   90.00
#
_symmetry.space_group_name_H-M   'P 1'
#
loop_
_entity.id
_entity.type
_entity.pdbx_description
1 polymer ?
#
loop_
_entity_poly.entity_id
_entity_poly.type
_entity_poly.pdbx_seq_one_letter_code
_entity_poly.pdbx_strand_id
1 'polypeptide(L)'
;MFFRVNTPRKQGGLGNMKIPLLSDITKEISKSYNVLKEDEGIAFRGLFVIDDKGNLRQMTVNDLPVGRSVDETLRLVQAFQFTDKHGEVCPAGWKPGADTMKPDPKGSQEYFGKHSK
;
A
#
# COMPACT_ATOMS: atom_id res chain seq x y z
N MET A 1 15.21 11.84 12.93
CA MET A 1 13.92 11.14 13.16
C MET A 1 14.10 10.22 14.38
N PHE A 2 13.36 10.45 15.48
CA PHE A 2 13.59 9.76 16.76
C PHE A 2 12.72 8.51 16.90
N PHE A 3 13.09 7.41 16.23
CA PHE A 3 12.47 6.11 16.49
C PHE A 3 13.10 5.48 17.74
N ARG A 4 12.48 5.67 18.90
CA ARG A 4 12.97 5.12 20.17
C ARG A 4 12.36 3.74 20.42
N VAL A 5 13.01 2.71 19.89
CA VAL A 5 12.62 1.29 20.09
C VAL A 5 12.73 0.84 21.55
N ASN A 6 13.69 1.40 22.31
CA ASN A 6 13.90 1.07 23.72
C ASN A 6 13.01 1.87 24.69
N THR A 7 12.14 2.74 24.18
CA THR A 7 11.23 3.54 25.01
C THR A 7 9.83 2.90 25.03
N PRO A 8 9.16 2.82 26.19
CA PRO A 8 7.79 2.31 26.27
C PRO A 8 6.80 3.13 25.44
N ARG A 9 5.77 2.48 24.89
CA ARG A 9 4.71 3.14 24.09
C ARG A 9 4.00 4.27 24.81
N LYS A 10 3.80 4.13 26.13
CA LYS A 10 3.17 5.16 26.98
C LYS A 10 3.97 6.47 27.03
N GLN A 11 5.25 6.45 26.68
CA GLN A 11 6.13 7.63 26.64
C GLN A 11 6.44 8.07 25.19
N GLY A 12 5.65 7.62 24.21
CA GLY A 12 5.87 7.94 22.80
C GLY A 12 6.96 7.12 22.11
N GLY A 13 7.43 6.04 22.75
CA GLY A 13 8.32 5.07 22.13
C GLY A 13 7.57 4.04 21.27
N LEU A 14 8.32 3.23 20.50
CA LEU A 14 7.72 2.17 19.68
C LEU A 14 7.52 0.86 20.47
N GLY A 15 8.33 0.63 21.50
CA GLY A 15 8.44 -0.65 22.19
C GLY A 15 8.98 -1.76 21.28
N ASN A 16 8.67 -3.01 21.61
CA ASN A 16 9.10 -4.16 20.82
C ASN A 16 8.38 -4.18 19.45
N MET A 17 9.16 -4.13 18.37
CA MET A 17 8.68 -4.09 16.98
C MET A 17 9.02 -5.39 16.26
N LYS A 18 8.07 -5.94 15.50
CA LYS A 18 8.27 -7.12 14.66
C LYS A 18 8.62 -6.79 13.21
N ILE A 19 8.71 -5.51 12.89
CA ILE A 19 9.04 -5.01 11.55
C ILE A 19 10.42 -4.36 11.58
N PRO A 20 11.23 -4.50 10.52
CA PRO A 20 12.50 -3.82 10.41
C PRO A 20 12.30 -2.30 10.31
N LEU A 21 13.21 -1.55 10.94
CA LEU A 21 13.28 -0.10 10.82
C LEU A 21 14.51 0.25 9.99
N LEU A 22 14.30 0.82 8.81
CA LEU A 22 15.36 1.22 7.89
C LEU A 22 15.75 2.68 8.13
N SER A 23 17.06 2.96 8.10
CA SER A 23 17.60 4.32 8.21
C SER A 23 18.15 4.79 6.87
N ASP A 24 17.58 5.85 6.32
CA ASP A 24 18.00 6.49 5.07
C ASP A 24 18.75 7.81 5.37
N ILE A 25 20.02 7.70 5.78
CA ILE A 25 20.84 8.85 6.17
C ILE A 25 21.24 9.68 4.94
N THR A 26 21.59 9.02 3.84
CA THR A 26 22.00 9.67 2.58
C THR A 26 20.83 10.31 1.83
N LYS A 27 19.59 9.97 2.20
CA LYS A 27 18.33 10.39 1.56
C LYS A 27 18.18 9.85 0.13
N GLU A 28 19.04 8.92 -0.27
CA GLU A 28 19.04 8.38 -1.63
C GLU A 28 17.78 7.55 -1.87
N ILE A 29 17.34 6.76 -0.89
CA ILE A 29 16.12 5.95 -1.00
C ILE A 29 14.91 6.88 -1.14
N SER A 30 14.80 7.88 -0.28
CA SER A 30 13.70 8.85 -0.31
C SER A 30 13.64 9.62 -1.63
N LYS A 31 14.81 9.93 -2.24
CA LYS A 31 14.91 10.54 -3.58
C LYS A 31 14.50 9.57 -4.67
N SER A 32 15.02 8.34 -4.69
CA SER A 32 14.70 7.33 -5.69
C SER A 32 13.21 7.00 -5.75
N TYR A 33 12.54 7.04 -4.59
CA TYR A 33 11.10 6.83 -4.48
C TYR A 33 10.27 8.11 -4.65
N ASN A 34 10.88 9.25 -4.99
CA ASN A 34 10.22 10.56 -5.19
C ASN A 34 9.32 10.99 -4.01
N VAL A 35 9.73 10.66 -2.78
CA VAL A 35 9.01 11.03 -1.56
C VAL A 35 9.79 12.03 -0.71
N LEU A 36 10.99 12.42 -1.12
CA LEU A 36 11.75 13.43 -0.40
C LEU A 36 11.15 14.82 -0.62
N LYS A 37 10.83 15.52 0.48
CA LYS A 37 10.62 16.96 0.50
C LYS A 37 11.98 17.64 0.65
N GLU A 38 12.52 18.13 -0.46
CA GLU A 38 13.89 18.67 -0.50
C GLU A 38 14.08 19.87 0.44
N ASP A 39 13.07 20.75 0.54
CA ASP A 39 13.14 21.97 1.35
C ASP A 39 13.36 21.70 2.85
N GLU A 40 12.80 20.60 3.36
CA GLU A 40 12.82 20.26 4.80
C GLU A 40 13.72 19.05 5.09
N GLY A 41 14.23 18.37 4.06
CA GLY A 41 15.05 17.17 4.21
C GLY A 41 14.32 15.98 4.85
N ILE A 42 12.97 15.98 4.82
CA ILE A 42 12.08 14.94 5.34
C ILE A 42 11.35 14.24 4.21
N ALA A 43 10.91 13.00 4.41
CA ALA A 43 10.08 12.29 3.44
C ALA A 43 8.59 12.51 3.70
N PHE A 44 7.80 12.65 2.64
CA PHE A 44 6.35 12.50 2.67
C PHE A 44 5.95 11.10 3.14
N ARG A 45 4.68 10.92 3.51
CA ARG A 45 4.15 9.63 3.99
C ARG A 45 3.88 8.70 2.82
N GLY A 46 4.95 8.21 2.18
CA GLY A 46 4.90 7.23 1.10
C GLY A 46 4.69 5.80 1.61
N LEU A 47 3.77 5.07 0.99
CA LEU A 47 3.59 3.63 1.11
C LEU A 47 3.69 3.02 -0.28
N PHE A 48 4.44 1.92 -0.39
CA PHE A 48 4.70 1.23 -1.64
C PHE A 48 4.38 -0.25 -1.46
N VAL A 49 3.61 -0.82 -2.38
CA VAL A 49 3.34 -2.26 -2.46
C VAL A 49 4.12 -2.82 -3.64
N ILE A 50 5.04 -3.73 -3.33
CA ILE A 50 5.94 -4.37 -4.29
C ILE A 50 5.57 -5.87 -4.31
N ASP A 51 5.47 -6.45 -5.51
CA ASP A 51 5.15 -7.87 -5.67
C ASP A 51 6.38 -8.79 -5.44
N ASP A 52 6.15 -10.09 -5.49
CA ASP A 52 7.17 -11.14 -5.34
C ASP A 52 8.22 -11.14 -6.46
N LYS A 53 7.93 -10.49 -7.58
CA LYS A 53 8.83 -10.32 -8.74
C LYS A 53 9.60 -9.00 -8.66
N GLY A 54 9.39 -8.19 -7.63
CA GLY A 54 10.05 -6.89 -7.45
C GLY A 54 9.42 -5.74 -8.25
N ASN A 55 8.24 -5.92 -8.83
CA ASN A 55 7.54 -4.85 -9.54
C ASN A 55 6.73 -4.01 -8.56
N LEU A 56 6.78 -2.69 -8.73
CA LEU A 56 5.93 -1.77 -8.00
C LEU A 56 4.48 -1.87 -8.51
N ARG A 57 3.55 -2.26 -7.63
CA ARG A 57 2.13 -2.45 -7.97
C ARG A 57 1.27 -1.26 -7.56
N GLN A 58 1.63 -0.61 -6.46
CA GLN A 58 0.84 0.48 -5.91
C GLN A 58 1.71 1.43 -5.09
N MET A 59 1.41 2.73 -5.19
CA MET A 59 2.03 3.81 -4.43
C MET A 59 0.96 4.74 -3.87
N THR A 60 1.00 4.98 -2.55
CA THR A 60 0.19 6.02 -1.88
C THR A 60 1.13 7.03 -1.26
N VAL A 61 0.97 8.30 -1.61
CA VAL A 61 1.68 9.41 -0.97
C VAL A 61 0.68 10.32 -0.29
N ASN A 62 0.81 10.43 1.03
CA ASN A 62 0.02 11.35 1.83
C ASN A 62 0.88 12.51 2.31
N ASP A 63 0.25 13.67 2.48
CA ASP A 63 0.85 14.81 3.14
C ASP A 63 1.11 14.53 4.64
N LEU A 64 1.98 15.33 5.25
CA LEU A 64 2.46 15.18 6.62
C LEU A 64 1.37 15.09 7.71
N PRO A 65 0.23 15.83 7.64
CA PRO A 65 -0.78 15.76 8.70
C PRO A 65 -1.69 14.53 8.60
N VAL A 66 -1.75 13.85 7.45
CA VAL A 66 -2.75 12.81 7.19
C VAL A 66 -2.15 11.42 7.35
N GLY A 67 -2.72 10.63 8.26
CA GLY A 67 -2.37 9.22 8.47
C GLY A 67 -2.74 8.32 7.29
N ARG A 68 -2.23 7.09 7.30
CA ARG A 68 -2.56 6.04 6.31
C ARG A 68 -3.48 5.00 6.93
N SER A 69 -4.19 4.26 6.08
CA SER A 69 -5.04 3.14 6.50
C SER A 69 -4.33 1.80 6.30
N VAL A 70 -4.25 1.01 7.37
CA VAL A 70 -3.73 -0.37 7.33
C VAL A 70 -4.73 -1.29 6.62
N ASP A 71 -6.03 -1.09 6.83
CA ASP A 71 -7.08 -1.92 6.22
C ASP A 71 -7.08 -1.78 4.70
N GLU A 72 -6.87 -0.57 4.19
CA GLU A 72 -6.78 -0.35 2.73
C GLU A 72 -5.51 -0.97 2.15
N THR A 73 -4.39 -0.88 2.87
CA THR A 73 -3.14 -1.53 2.46
C THR A 73 -3.33 -3.05 2.39
N LEU A 74 -3.98 -3.65 3.38
CA LEU A 74 -4.27 -5.09 3.40
C LEU A 74 -5.19 -5.49 2.24
N ARG A 75 -6.25 -4.70 1.99
CA ARG A 75 -7.18 -4.93 0.88
C ARG A 75 -6.47 -4.92 -0.48
N LEU A 76 -5.57 -3.95 -0.69
CA LEU A 76 -4.80 -3.82 -1.93
C LEU A 76 -3.86 -5.02 -2.13
N VAL A 77 -3.14 -5.44 -1.08
CA VAL A 77 -2.27 -6.62 -1.13
C VAL A 77 -3.07 -7.87 -1.48
N GLN A 78 -4.22 -8.08 -0.84
CA GLN A 78 -5.11 -9.21 -1.12
C GLN A 78 -5.67 -9.17 -2.55
N ALA A 79 -6.01 -7.99 -3.05
CA ALA A 79 -6.51 -7.80 -4.42
C ALA A 79 -5.43 -8.20 -5.44
N PHE A 80 -4.20 -7.70 -5.30
CA PHE A 80 -3.11 -8.08 -6.21
C PHE A 80 -2.80 -9.57 -6.16
N GLN A 81 -2.78 -10.19 -4.98
CA GLN A 81 -2.59 -11.63 -4.84
C GLN A 81 -3.72 -12.43 -5.52
N PHE A 82 -4.96 -11.94 -5.44
CA PHE A 82 -6.10 -12.56 -6.11
C PHE A 82 -5.98 -12.47 -7.64
N THR A 83 -5.72 -11.27 -8.16
CA THR A 83 -5.57 -11.06 -9.62
C THR A 83 -4.42 -11.87 -10.20
N ASP A 84 -3.30 -11.98 -9.46
CA ASP A 84 -2.12 -12.73 -9.92
C ASP A 84 -2.37 -14.25 -9.93
N LYS A 85 -3.23 -14.75 -9.04
CA LYS A 85 -3.58 -16.18 -8.96
C LYS A 85 -4.69 -16.59 -9.93
N HIS A 86 -5.72 -15.75 -10.09
CA HIS A 86 -6.94 -16.10 -10.82
C HIS A 86 -7.00 -15.51 -12.24
N GLY A 87 -6.22 -14.46 -12.54
CA GLY A 87 -6.26 -13.77 -13.83
C GLY A 87 -7.53 -12.95 -14.08
N GLU A 88 -8.36 -12.78 -13.04
CA GLU A 88 -9.55 -11.93 -13.06
C GLU A 88 -9.21 -10.54 -12.50
N VAL A 89 -10.05 -9.55 -12.78
CA VAL A 89 -9.87 -8.18 -12.27
C VAL A 89 -10.81 -7.89 -11.09
N CYS A 90 -10.27 -7.17 -10.11
CA CYS A 90 -11.00 -6.74 -8.92
C CYS A 90 -11.73 -5.40 -9.16
N PRO A 91 -13.06 -5.33 -9.00
CA PRO A 91 -13.81 -4.08 -9.10
C PRO A 91 -13.50 -3.05 -8.00
N ALA A 92 -14.07 -1.85 -8.12
CA ALA A 92 -13.91 -0.79 -7.13
C ALA A 92 -14.38 -1.24 -5.74
N GLY A 93 -13.52 -1.07 -4.72
CA GLY A 93 -13.84 -1.46 -3.35
C GLY A 93 -13.87 -2.98 -3.10
N TRP A 94 -13.34 -3.79 -4.02
CA TRP A 94 -13.29 -5.24 -3.89
C TRP A 94 -12.66 -5.68 -2.56
N LYS A 95 -13.27 -6.69 -1.95
CA LYS A 95 -12.82 -7.38 -0.73
C LYS A 95 -12.87 -8.90 -0.98
N PRO A 96 -12.13 -9.70 -0.21
CA PRO A 96 -12.19 -11.16 -0.33
C PRO A 96 -13.63 -11.69 -0.27
N GLY A 97 -14.03 -12.46 -1.27
CA GLY A 97 -15.39 -13.01 -1.40
C GLY A 97 -16.37 -12.14 -2.19
N ALA A 98 -15.99 -10.94 -2.60
CA ALA A 98 -16.80 -10.12 -3.51
C ALA A 98 -16.65 -10.58 -4.97
N ASP A 99 -17.67 -10.29 -5.77
CA ASP A 99 -17.67 -10.58 -7.20
C ASP A 99 -16.49 -9.94 -7.93
N THR A 100 -15.95 -10.69 -8.87
CA THR A 100 -14.83 -10.31 -9.74
C THR A 100 -15.31 -10.19 -11.17
N MET A 101 -14.50 -9.59 -12.03
CA MET A 101 -14.81 -9.40 -13.43
C MET A 101 -13.74 -10.07 -14.29
N LYS A 102 -14.16 -10.80 -15.32
CA LYS A 102 -13.23 -11.36 -16.30
C LYS A 102 -12.75 -10.24 -17.24
N PRO A 103 -11.45 -10.16 -17.57
CA PRO A 103 -10.89 -9.12 -18.43
C PRO A 103 -11.18 -9.36 -19.92
N ASP A 104 -12.41 -9.74 -20.27
CA ASP A 104 -12.85 -10.00 -21.64
C ASP A 104 -14.14 -9.21 -21.94
N PRO A 105 -14.31 -8.62 -23.15
CA PRO A 105 -15.51 -7.86 -23.50
C PRO A 105 -16.83 -8.63 -23.42
N LYS A 106 -16.82 -9.97 -23.55
CA LYS A 106 -18.00 -10.81 -23.34
C LYS A 106 -18.12 -11.23 -21.88
N GLY A 107 -17.01 -11.65 -21.27
CA GLY A 107 -16.98 -12.07 -19.86
C GLY A 107 -17.32 -10.97 -18.85
N SER A 108 -16.97 -9.72 -19.16
CA SER A 108 -17.31 -8.54 -18.35
C SER A 108 -18.81 -8.24 -18.33
N GLN A 109 -19.57 -8.64 -19.36
CA GLN A 109 -21.02 -8.45 -19.39
C GLN A 109 -21.74 -9.28 -18.31
N GLU A 110 -21.17 -10.43 -17.90
CA GLU A 110 -21.69 -11.21 -16.77
C GLU A 110 -21.65 -10.41 -15.47
N TYR A 111 -20.58 -9.63 -15.27
CA TYR A 111 -20.44 -8.76 -14.11
C TYR A 111 -21.38 -7.55 -14.22
N PHE A 112 -21.38 -6.86 -15.36
CA PHE A 112 -22.25 -5.68 -15.55
C PHE A 112 -23.74 -6.04 -15.49
N GLY A 113 -24.17 -7.18 -16.02
CA GLY A 113 -25.58 -7.60 -15.96
C GLY A 113 -26.08 -7.93 -14.55
N LYS A 114 -25.19 -8.32 -13.63
CA LYS A 114 -25.53 -8.55 -12.21
C LYS A 114 -25.57 -7.25 -11.38
N HIS A 115 -24.79 -6.25 -11.78
CA HIS A 115 -24.55 -5.03 -11.00
C HIS A 115 -25.09 -3.75 -11.66
N SER A 116 -25.67 -3.85 -12.86
CA SER A 116 -26.43 -2.77 -13.50
C SER A 116 -27.76 -2.57 -12.78
N LYS A 117 -27.95 -1.38 -12.21
CA LYS A 117 -29.26 -0.92 -11.70
C LYS A 117 -30.19 -0.58 -12.86
#